data_AF-A0AA40WFX4-F1
#
_entry.id   AF-A0AA40WFX4-F1
#
_cell.length_a   1.000
_cell.length_b   1.000
_cell.length_c   1.000
_cell.angle_alpha   90.00
_cell.angle_beta   90.00
_cell.angle_gamma   90.00
#
_symmetry.space_group_name_H-M   'P 1'
#
loop_
_entity.id
_entity.type
_entity.pdbx_description
1 polymer ?
#
loop_
_entity_poly.entity_id
_entity_poly.type
_entity_poly.pdbx_seq_one_letter_code
_entity_poly.pdbx_strand_id
1 'polypeptide(L)'
;YGRFLVFLLYPFAKKHRKIAYENITHAFPEYTETQKKELVWKSILHIGNLVAGTLFAPRLNQKWMDRYLVYDPESLAIEKKTNEEGIGVVLISGHFGTWEILVQFMGIRMKGGGIYKKVRNPFVDKLIYKLRTKNGIKLVSTEESSQVTKMLKQ
;
A
#
# COMPACT_ATOMS: atom_id res chain seq x y z
N TYR A 1 -16.41 -5.54 -7.12
CA TYR A 1 -16.99 -4.18 -6.99
C TYR A 1 -16.03 -3.06 -7.40
N GLY A 2 -14.85 -2.91 -6.77
CA GLY A 2 -13.93 -1.81 -7.11
C GLY A 2 -13.44 -1.78 -8.57
N ARG A 3 -13.07 -2.93 -9.14
CA ARG A 3 -12.71 -3.03 -10.58
C ARG A 3 -13.86 -2.63 -11.51
N PHE A 4 -15.08 -2.99 -11.16
CA PHE A 4 -16.28 -2.66 -11.96
C PHE A 4 -16.54 -1.14 -11.97
N LEU A 5 -16.40 -0.48 -10.81
CA LEU A 5 -16.50 0.98 -10.74
C LEU A 5 -15.44 1.65 -11.63
N VAL A 6 -14.19 1.20 -11.56
CA VAL A 6 -13.12 1.76 -12.39
C VAL A 6 -13.32 1.46 -13.87
N PHE A 7 -13.83 0.27 -14.23
CA PHE A 7 -14.22 -0.07 -15.59
C PHE A 7 -15.20 0.96 -16.17
N LEU A 8 -16.25 1.32 -15.41
CA LEU A 8 -17.23 2.33 -15.82
C LEU A 8 -16.62 3.73 -15.97
N LEU A 9 -15.64 4.08 -15.12
CA LEU A 9 -14.99 5.40 -15.12
C LEU A 9 -13.83 5.51 -16.13
N TYR A 10 -13.33 4.38 -16.65
CA TYR A 10 -12.19 4.33 -17.56
C TYR A 10 -12.31 5.22 -18.81
N PRO A 11 -13.48 5.32 -19.48
CA PRO A 11 -13.65 6.22 -20.64
C PRO A 11 -13.40 7.69 -20.30
N PHE A 12 -13.68 8.11 -19.06
CA PHE A 12 -13.53 9.48 -18.59
C PHE A 12 -12.12 9.78 -18.06
N ALA A 13 -11.33 8.76 -17.75
CA ALA A 13 -9.99 8.89 -17.16
C ALA A 13 -8.87 9.22 -18.19
N LYS A 14 -9.16 9.99 -19.25
CA LYS A 14 -8.24 10.25 -20.38
C LYS A 14 -6.86 10.75 -19.94
N LYS A 15 -6.82 11.73 -19.02
CA LYS A 15 -5.56 12.27 -18.46
C LYS A 15 -4.73 11.20 -17.76
N HIS A 16 -5.36 10.40 -16.89
CA HIS A 16 -4.66 9.36 -16.13
C HIS A 16 -4.17 8.21 -17.01
N ARG A 17 -4.94 7.87 -18.06
CA ARG A 17 -4.52 6.92 -19.10
C ARG A 17 -3.28 7.37 -19.84
N LYS A 18 -3.21 8.65 -20.20
CA LYS A 18 -2.03 9.23 -20.87
C LYS A 18 -0.79 9.14 -19.98
N ILE A 19 -0.90 9.57 -18.71
CA ILE A 19 0.22 9.50 -17.75
C ILE A 19 0.67 8.05 -17.54
N ALA A 20 -0.27 7.12 -17.36
CA ALA A 20 0.06 5.70 -17.20
C ALA A 20 0.78 5.14 -18.43
N TYR A 21 0.35 5.53 -19.63
CA TYR A 21 0.97 5.13 -20.88
C TYR A 21 2.38 5.67 -21.05
N GLU A 22 2.60 6.95 -20.75
CA GLU A 22 3.93 7.59 -20.78
C GLU A 22 4.89 6.89 -19.80
N ASN A 23 4.45 6.69 -18.55
CA ASN A 23 5.24 5.99 -17.54
C ASN A 23 5.60 4.56 -17.95
N ILE A 24 4.63 3.80 -18.50
CA ILE A 24 4.87 2.43 -18.98
C ILE A 24 5.81 2.42 -20.18
N THR A 25 5.70 3.40 -21.08
CA THR A 25 6.58 3.51 -22.24
C THR A 25 8.03 3.80 -21.82
N HIS A 26 8.23 4.62 -20.79
CA HIS A 26 9.56 4.87 -20.23
C HIS A 26 10.11 3.68 -19.44
N ALA A 27 9.26 2.99 -18.67
CA ALA A 27 9.69 1.86 -17.84
C ALA A 27 9.94 0.57 -18.65
N PHE A 28 9.20 0.38 -19.75
CA PHE A 28 9.24 -0.82 -20.60
C PHE A 28 9.32 -0.41 -22.09
N PRO A 29 10.43 0.23 -22.51
CA PRO A 29 10.58 0.69 -23.88
C PRO A 29 10.48 -0.44 -24.91
N GLU A 30 10.90 -1.65 -24.53
CA GLU A 30 10.92 -2.87 -25.33
C GLU A 30 9.54 -3.49 -25.58
N TYR A 31 8.49 -3.05 -24.87
CA TYR A 31 7.15 -3.58 -25.05
C TYR A 31 6.50 -3.08 -26.34
N THR A 32 5.75 -3.96 -26.99
CA THR A 32 4.90 -3.61 -28.13
C THR A 32 3.76 -2.67 -27.72
N GLU A 33 3.20 -1.94 -28.68
CA GLU A 33 2.05 -1.07 -28.46
C GLU A 33 0.85 -1.78 -27.81
N THR A 34 0.60 -3.03 -28.20
CA THR A 34 -0.48 -3.85 -27.62
C THR A 34 -0.20 -4.18 -26.16
N GLN A 35 1.03 -4.60 -25.83
CA GLN A 35 1.44 -4.90 -24.46
C GLN A 35 1.37 -3.64 -23.57
N LYS A 36 1.83 -2.49 -24.08
CA LYS A 36 1.74 -1.20 -23.36
C LYS A 36 0.30 -0.85 -23.03
N LYS A 37 -0.61 -0.91 -24.02
CA LYS A 37 -2.04 -0.62 -23.83
C LYS A 37 -2.71 -1.59 -22.85
N GLU A 38 -2.37 -2.87 -22.93
CA GLU A 38 -2.87 -3.89 -22.01
C GLU A 38 -2.39 -3.63 -20.57
N LEU A 39 -1.12 -3.26 -20.40
CA LEU A 39 -0.56 -2.96 -19.08
C LEU A 39 -1.17 -1.67 -18.50
N VAL A 40 -1.40 -0.63 -19.32
CA VAL A 40 -2.14 0.57 -18.90
C VAL A 40 -3.54 0.21 -18.41
N TRP A 41 -4.25 -0.63 -19.15
CA TRP A 41 -5.58 -1.10 -18.77
C TRP A 41 -5.57 -1.84 -17.43
N LYS A 42 -4.67 -2.81 -17.26
CA LYS A 42 -4.51 -3.58 -16.02
C LYS A 42 -4.14 -2.67 -14.85
N SER A 43 -3.22 -1.73 -15.06
CA SER A 43 -2.77 -0.76 -14.04
C SER A 43 -3.92 0.11 -13.56
N ILE A 44 -4.72 0.66 -14.47
CA ILE A 44 -5.87 1.50 -14.10
C ILE A 44 -6.93 0.67 -13.38
N LEU A 45 -7.29 -0.52 -13.89
CA LEU A 45 -8.24 -1.40 -13.20
C LEU A 45 -7.79 -1.76 -11.78
N HIS A 46 -6.48 -1.88 -11.54
CA HIS A 46 -5.92 -2.18 -10.22
C HIS A 46 -6.18 -1.06 -9.19
N ILE A 47 -6.40 0.19 -9.62
CA ILE A 47 -6.87 1.27 -8.73
C ILE A 47 -8.18 0.86 -8.03
N GLY A 48 -9.05 0.14 -8.73
CA GLY A 48 -10.29 -0.37 -8.15
C GLY A 48 -10.03 -1.40 -7.04
N ASN A 49 -9.00 -2.23 -7.18
CA ASN A 49 -8.57 -3.14 -6.12
C ASN A 49 -8.02 -2.37 -4.92
N LEU A 50 -7.29 -1.28 -5.15
CA LEU A 50 -6.71 -0.46 -4.09
C LEU A 50 -7.80 0.20 -3.24
N VAL A 51 -8.79 0.82 -3.89
CA VAL A 51 -9.96 1.39 -3.20
C VAL A 51 -10.72 0.33 -2.42
N ALA A 52 -10.98 -0.83 -3.03
CA ALA A 52 -11.64 -1.94 -2.36
C ALA A 52 -10.79 -2.46 -1.17
N GLY A 53 -9.47 -2.52 -1.33
CA GLY A 53 -8.52 -2.91 -0.30
C GLY A 53 -8.56 -1.98 0.91
N THR A 54 -8.60 -0.66 0.70
CA THR A 54 -8.72 0.32 1.79
C THR A 54 -10.01 0.12 2.57
N LEU A 55 -11.14 -0.08 1.88
CA LEU A 55 -12.43 -0.34 2.53
C LEU A 55 -12.50 -1.72 3.20
N PHE A 56 -11.73 -2.68 2.70
CA PHE A 56 -11.63 -4.02 3.27
C PHE A 56 -10.62 -4.09 4.43
N ALA A 57 -9.71 -3.12 4.57
CA ALA A 57 -8.64 -3.10 5.55
C ALA A 57 -9.07 -3.48 6.98
N PRO A 58 -10.25 -3.04 7.49
CA PRO A 58 -10.69 -3.43 8.83
C PRO A 58 -10.94 -4.93 9.05
N ARG A 59 -11.05 -5.71 7.97
CA ARG A 59 -11.23 -7.17 8.00
C ARG A 59 -9.92 -7.94 7.89
N LEU A 60 -8.81 -7.26 7.57
CA LEU A 60 -7.46 -7.83 7.50
C LEU A 60 -6.87 -8.01 8.91
N ASN A 61 -7.55 -8.76 9.77
CA ASN A 61 -7.07 -9.10 11.11
C ASN A 61 -6.05 -10.25 11.07
N GLN A 62 -5.48 -10.61 12.23
CA GLN A 62 -4.51 -11.71 12.35
C GLN A 62 -5.00 -13.00 11.68
N LYS A 63 -6.24 -13.41 11.95
CA LYS A 63 -6.84 -14.62 11.35
C LYS A 63 -6.90 -14.56 9.82
N TRP A 64 -7.15 -13.39 9.25
CA TRP A 64 -7.11 -13.21 7.80
C TRP A 64 -5.67 -13.35 7.28
N MET A 65 -4.70 -12.73 7.96
CA MET A 65 -3.29 -12.81 7.58
C MET A 65 -2.79 -14.25 7.59
N ASP A 66 -3.04 -14.99 8.67
CA ASP A 66 -2.61 -16.39 8.81
C ASP A 66 -3.19 -17.30 7.72
N ARG A 67 -4.37 -16.95 7.19
CA ARG A 67 -5.06 -17.74 6.16
C ARG A 67 -4.58 -17.43 4.75
N TYR A 68 -4.23 -16.18 4.45
CA TYR A 68 -4.06 -15.71 3.07
C TYR A 68 -2.65 -15.19 2.75
N LEU A 69 -1.84 -14.87 3.75
CA LEU A 69 -0.47 -14.45 3.54
C LEU A 69 0.47 -15.66 3.58
N VAL A 70 1.34 -15.74 2.58
CA VAL A 70 2.46 -16.67 2.54
C VAL A 70 3.71 -15.85 2.80
N TYR A 71 4.51 -16.30 3.76
CA TYR A 71 5.75 -15.65 4.13
C TYR A 71 6.91 -16.41 3.51
N ASP A 72 7.78 -15.66 2.85
CA ASP A 72 9.05 -16.18 2.38
C ASP A 72 9.96 -16.54 3.58
N PRO A 73 10.60 -17.72 3.60
CA PRO A 73 11.45 -18.16 4.72
C PRO A 73 12.63 -17.23 5.03
N GLU A 74 13.24 -16.62 4.00
CA GLU A 74 14.35 -15.68 4.19
C GLU A 74 13.88 -14.42 4.92
N SER A 75 12.71 -13.90 4.52
CA SER A 75 12.05 -12.76 5.16
C SER A 75 11.74 -13.03 6.64
N LEU A 76 11.29 -14.25 6.98
CA LEU A 76 11.05 -14.66 8.36
C LEU A 76 12.35 -14.76 9.18
N ALA A 77 13.44 -15.23 8.57
CA ALA A 77 14.74 -15.30 9.23
C ALA A 77 15.29 -13.90 9.53
N ILE A 78 15.14 -12.96 8.60
CA ILE A 78 15.51 -11.55 8.80
C ILE A 78 14.68 -10.94 9.94
N GLU A 79 13.36 -11.11 9.91
CA GLU A 79 12.47 -10.61 10.97
C GLU A 79 12.89 -11.14 12.34
N LYS A 80 13.10 -12.46 12.45
CA LYS A 80 13.55 -13.10 13.70
C LYS A 80 14.87 -12.51 14.20
N LYS A 81 15.87 -12.40 13.33
CA LYS A 81 17.18 -11.85 13.66
C LYS A 81 17.06 -10.41 14.17
N THR A 82 16.31 -9.55 13.47
CA THR A 82 16.13 -8.15 13.88
C THR A 82 15.43 -8.00 15.23
N ASN A 83 14.48 -8.89 15.53
CA ASN A 83 13.81 -8.93 16.83
C ASN A 83 14.74 -9.39 17.96
N GLU A 84 15.58 -10.41 17.71
CA GLU A 84 16.56 -10.91 18.68
C GLU A 84 17.66 -9.88 18.99
N GLU A 85 18.10 -9.14 17.98
CA GLU A 85 19.11 -8.08 18.12
C GLU A 85 18.54 -6.78 18.73
N GLY A 86 17.20 -6.64 18.80
CA GLY A 86 16.54 -5.44 19.32
C GLY A 86 16.82 -4.18 18.50
N ILE A 87 17.03 -4.33 17.19
CA ILE A 87 17.35 -3.21 16.29
C ILE A 87 16.09 -2.73 15.54
N GLY A 88 15.97 -1.40 15.41
CA GLY A 88 14.90 -0.81 14.61
C GLY A 88 15.06 -1.12 13.12
N VAL A 89 13.95 -1.44 12.46
CA VAL A 89 13.91 -1.80 11.03
C VAL A 89 13.22 -0.72 10.21
N VAL A 90 13.85 -0.34 9.10
CA VAL A 90 13.23 0.51 8.08
C VAL A 90 12.80 -0.38 6.90
N LEU A 91 11.48 -0.55 6.74
CA LEU A 91 10.91 -1.27 5.61
C LEU A 91 10.72 -0.31 4.42
N ILE A 92 11.41 -0.58 3.32
CA ILE A 92 11.31 0.20 2.09
C ILE A 92 10.37 -0.54 1.14
N SER A 93 9.32 0.14 0.67
CA SER A 93 8.36 -0.39 -0.29
C SER A 93 8.02 0.66 -1.34
N GLY A 94 7.57 0.20 -2.51
CA GLY A 94 6.93 1.06 -3.52
C GLY A 94 5.41 1.03 -3.43
N HIS A 95 4.75 1.86 -4.24
CA HIS A 95 3.29 1.82 -4.45
C HIS A 95 2.90 0.65 -5.37
N PHE A 96 3.29 -0.55 -4.99
CA PHE A 96 3.06 -1.78 -5.74
C PHE A 96 2.10 -2.71 -5.00
N GLY A 97 1.41 -3.56 -5.75
CA GLY A 97 0.46 -4.52 -5.18
C GLY A 97 -0.66 -3.83 -4.39
N THR A 98 -1.01 -4.38 -3.22
CA THR A 98 -2.03 -3.81 -2.33
C THR A 98 -1.38 -3.33 -1.04
N TRP A 99 -0.92 -2.09 -1.03
CA TRP A 99 -0.22 -1.51 0.12
C TRP A 99 -1.07 -1.48 1.41
N GLU A 100 -2.40 -1.53 1.31
CA GLU A 100 -3.26 -1.58 2.51
C GLU A 100 -3.04 -2.86 3.32
N ILE A 101 -2.68 -3.98 2.66
CA ILE A 101 -2.30 -5.21 3.36
C ILE A 101 -1.01 -4.97 4.14
N LEU A 102 -0.01 -4.31 3.54
CA LEU A 102 1.25 -3.97 4.20
C LEU A 102 1.03 -3.07 5.43
N VAL A 103 0.15 -2.06 5.32
CA VAL A 103 -0.19 -1.17 6.44
C VAL A 103 -0.78 -1.96 7.61
N GLN A 104 -1.72 -2.87 7.34
CA GLN A 104 -2.29 -3.70 8.40
C GLN A 104 -1.25 -4.67 8.97
N PHE A 105 -0.42 -5.28 8.11
CA PHE A 105 0.65 -6.19 8.50
C PHE A 105 1.65 -5.53 9.45
N MET A 106 2.08 -4.31 9.15
CA MET A 106 2.99 -3.56 10.03
C MET A 106 2.38 -3.31 11.41
N GLY A 107 1.09 -3.00 11.48
CA GLY A 107 0.39 -2.80 12.75
C GLY A 107 0.29 -4.09 13.58
N ILE A 108 -0.06 -5.20 12.93
CA ILE A 108 -0.32 -6.48 13.60
C ILE A 108 0.98 -7.18 14.03
N ARG A 109 1.96 -7.25 13.13
CA ARG A 109 3.13 -8.12 13.31
C ARG A 109 4.38 -7.37 13.76
N MET A 110 4.59 -6.16 13.24
CA MET A 110 5.85 -5.43 13.42
C MET A 110 5.77 -4.29 14.45
N LYS A 111 4.61 -4.05 15.09
CA LYS A 111 4.35 -2.84 15.92
C LYS A 111 4.79 -1.55 15.21
N GLY A 112 4.68 -1.54 13.88
CA GLY A 112 5.33 -0.57 13.01
C GLY A 112 4.63 0.77 12.96
N GLY A 113 5.27 1.72 12.28
CA GLY A 113 4.68 2.99 11.94
C GLY A 113 4.96 3.41 10.51
N GLY A 114 4.20 4.37 10.03
CA GLY A 114 4.34 4.92 8.69
C GLY A 114 4.11 6.42 8.65
N ILE A 115 4.76 7.08 7.71
CA ILE A 115 4.50 8.49 7.43
C ILE A 115 3.15 8.59 6.70
N TYR A 116 2.28 9.46 7.20
CA TYR A 116 0.95 9.71 6.67
C TYR A 116 0.81 11.17 6.25
N LYS A 117 0.53 11.37 4.96
CA LYS A 117 0.17 12.68 4.42
C LYS A 117 -1.34 12.85 4.51
N LYS A 118 -1.79 13.96 5.09
CA LYS A 118 -3.22 14.29 5.19
C LYS A 118 -3.86 14.37 3.81
N VAL A 119 -5.04 13.76 3.68
CA VAL A 119 -5.88 13.88 2.48
C VAL A 119 -6.63 15.21 2.54
N ARG A 120 -6.77 15.88 1.39
CA ARG A 120 -7.36 17.24 1.31
C ARG A 120 -8.78 17.31 1.85
N ASN A 121 -9.59 16.26 1.67
CA ASN A 121 -10.95 16.21 2.21
C ASN A 121 -10.91 15.68 3.65
N PRO A 122 -11.36 16.45 4.66
CA PRO A 122 -11.22 16.08 6.07
C PRO A 122 -12.06 14.85 6.46
N PHE A 123 -13.21 14.62 5.81
CA PHE A 123 -14.04 13.44 6.07
C PHE A 123 -13.37 12.17 5.55
N VAL A 124 -12.80 12.24 4.35
CA VAL A 124 -12.04 11.13 3.74
C VAL A 124 -10.76 10.87 4.53
N ASP A 125 -10.06 11.92 4.95
CA ASP A 125 -8.85 11.82 5.77
C ASP A 125 -9.13 11.09 7.09
N LYS A 126 -10.16 11.53 7.82
CA LYS A 126 -10.59 10.90 9.08
C LYS A 126 -10.97 9.44 8.87
N LEU A 127 -11.66 9.12 7.77
CA LEU A 127 -12.02 7.75 7.42
C LEU A 127 -10.77 6.89 7.16
N ILE A 128 -9.89 7.31 6.26
CA ILE A 128 -8.68 6.55 5.90
C ILE A 128 -7.78 6.37 7.12
N TYR A 129 -7.57 7.42 7.91
CA TYR A 129 -6.79 7.35 9.13
C TYR A 129 -7.35 6.29 10.08
N LYS A 130 -8.67 6.32 10.36
CA LYS A 130 -9.35 5.34 11.22
C LYS A 130 -9.24 3.91 10.69
N LEU A 131 -9.38 3.71 9.38
CA LEU A 131 -9.28 2.38 8.77
C LEU A 131 -7.86 1.83 8.90
N ARG A 132 -6.85 2.68 8.68
CA ARG A 132 -5.44 2.28 8.71
C ARG A 132 -4.95 1.98 10.12
N THR A 133 -5.26 2.83 11.10
CA THR A 133 -4.81 2.67 12.50
C THR A 133 -5.53 1.59 13.28
N LYS A 134 -6.60 0.99 12.72
CA LYS A 134 -7.42 -0.01 13.41
C LYS A 134 -6.61 -1.15 14.01
N ASN A 135 -5.62 -1.66 13.28
CA ASN A 135 -4.82 -2.79 13.71
C ASN A 135 -3.47 -2.37 14.35
N GLY A 136 -3.38 -1.16 14.90
CA GLY A 136 -2.28 -0.76 15.77
C GLY A 136 -1.08 -0.11 15.09
N ILE A 137 -1.11 0.10 13.77
CA ILE A 137 -0.06 0.89 13.11
C ILE A 137 -0.09 2.34 13.62
N LYS A 138 1.09 2.89 13.92
CA LYS A 138 1.24 4.31 14.27
C LYS A 138 1.47 5.13 12.99
N LEU A 139 0.58 6.09 12.73
CA LEU A 139 0.73 7.00 11.59
C LEU A 139 1.26 8.34 12.07
N VAL A 140 2.45 8.71 11.60
CA VAL A 140 3.12 9.99 11.92
C VAL A 140 2.86 10.96 10.78
N SER A 141 2.48 12.20 11.09
CA SER A 141 2.24 13.20 10.06
C SER A 141 3.53 13.54 9.30
N THR A 142 3.41 13.97 8.04
CA THR A 142 4.57 14.40 7.24
C THR A 142 5.35 15.55 7.89
N GLU A 143 4.62 16.44 8.57
CA GLU A 143 5.15 17.60 9.30
C GLU A 143 5.99 17.17 10.51
N GLU A 144 5.72 15.99 11.08
CA GLU A 144 6.39 15.44 12.25
C GLU A 144 7.29 14.24 11.90
N SER A 145 7.71 14.11 10.64
CA SER A 145 8.48 12.97 10.14
C SER A 145 9.77 12.69 10.95
N SER A 146 10.36 13.70 11.61
CA SER A 146 11.49 13.51 12.53
C SER A 146 11.18 12.58 13.71
N GLN A 147 9.92 12.50 14.13
CA GLN A 147 9.48 11.62 15.21
C GLN A 147 9.54 10.12 14.84
N VAL A 148 9.59 9.79 13.54
CA VAL A 148 9.74 8.39 13.07
C VAL A 148 11.03 7.77 13.61
N THR A 149 12.10 8.57 13.75
CA THR A 149 13.38 8.08 14.32
C THR A 149 13.26 7.61 15.77
N LYS A 150 12.31 8.15 16.55
CA LYS A 150 12.03 7.69 17.91
C LYS A 150 11.41 6.30 17.93
N MET A 151 10.71 5.92 16.86
CA MET A 151 10.12 4.59 16.73
C MET A 151 11.17 3.51 16.46
N LEU A 152 12.31 3.87 15.86
CA LEU A 152 13.42 2.94 15.60
C LEU A 152 14.27 2.65 16.84
N LYS A 153 14.05 3.38 17.94
CA LYS A 153 14.79 3.25 19.21
C LYS A 153 13.99 2.51 20.29
N GLN A 154 12.77 2.06 19.96
CA GLN A 154 11.88 1.30 20.85
C GLN A 154 12.14 -0.19 20.67
#